data_AF-A0A976PI97-F1
#
_entry.id   AF-A0A976PI97-F1
#
_cell.length_a   1.000
_cell.length_b   1.000
_cell.length_c   1.000
_cell.angle_alpha   90.00
_cell.angle_beta   90.00
_cell.angle_gamma   90.00
#
_symmetry.space_group_name_H-M   'P 1'
#
loop_
_entity.id
_entity.type
_entity.pdbx_description
1 polymer ?
#
loop_
_entity_poly.entity_id
_entity_poly.type
_entity_poly.pdbx_seq_one_letter_code
_entity_poly.pdbx_strand_id
1 'polypeptide(L)'
;MRKLLLFNLLLLLVLSVQAQETGQTVVGQDSNYDAFNEQYRDTGTDSPFILGDREGSFESDGTTSFSIPDSNIQNANLESEDKTNIIAPGTFDHSKEYLEVDRVKQLTEIRSKRTWNFGFIYIKDDFEYKDPSNIFRKTYEDATGSVKGGLLQVSMSRYLTRNWVYLSVGMNAAVGYNSGKGIFVNNEQSNANFTLWTLPLDLAFSMDIPVSKFFQLSATGGPSAMGLIQNRSDRDSGEKNKQRRQFSYGYYYGGRLKISLASIFKESAIKMYSLYDVTNYFLTLETRFQNYENFQDELSISGASFGVGFTFEYL
;
A
#
# COMPACT_ATOMS: atom_id res chain seq x y z
N MET A 1 -16.59 2.78 31.81
CA MET A 1 -16.13 1.38 31.95
C MET A 1 -15.67 0.72 30.64
N ARG A 2 -16.41 0.77 29.52
CA ARG A 2 -16.00 0.13 28.24
C ARG A 2 -14.62 0.54 27.70
N LYS A 3 -14.20 1.81 27.88
CA LYS A 3 -12.87 2.29 27.44
C LYS A 3 -11.69 1.73 28.25
N LEU A 4 -11.92 1.45 29.54
CA LEU A 4 -10.90 0.84 30.41
C LEU A 4 -10.72 -0.65 30.09
N LEU A 5 -11.79 -1.30 29.65
CA LEU A 5 -11.80 -2.72 29.28
C LEU A 5 -11.05 -2.96 27.96
N LEU A 6 -11.22 -2.08 26.98
CA LEU A 6 -10.45 -2.12 25.72
C LEU A 6 -8.96 -1.87 25.93
N PHE A 7 -8.59 -0.93 26.82
CA PHE A 7 -7.21 -0.65 27.15
C PHE A 7 -6.53 -1.83 27.87
N ASN A 8 -7.22 -2.44 28.84
CA ASN A 8 -6.71 -3.63 29.53
C ASN A 8 -6.63 -4.86 28.61
N LEU A 9 -7.57 -5.03 27.68
CA LEU A 9 -7.52 -6.12 26.70
C LEU A 9 -6.33 -5.95 25.73
N LEU A 10 -6.06 -4.71 25.30
CA LEU A 10 -4.90 -4.39 24.46
C LEU A 10 -3.58 -4.63 25.22
N LEU A 11 -3.52 -4.25 26.50
CA LEU A 11 -2.34 -4.47 27.35
C LEU A 11 -2.09 -5.98 27.60
N LEU A 12 -3.15 -6.77 27.75
CA LEU A 12 -3.08 -8.23 27.88
C LEU A 12 -2.60 -8.91 26.59
N LEU A 13 -3.02 -8.43 25.41
CA LEU A 13 -2.55 -8.93 24.12
C LEU A 13 -1.07 -8.63 23.86
N VAL A 14 -0.57 -7.48 24.35
CA VAL A 14 0.86 -7.11 24.25
C VAL A 14 1.73 -7.94 25.21
N LEU A 15 1.20 -8.32 26.37
CA LEU A 15 1.91 -9.15 27.36
C LEU A 15 1.83 -10.65 27.09
N SER A 16 0.89 -11.13 26.26
CA SER A 16 0.76 -12.54 25.89
C SER A 16 1.67 -12.99 24.73
N VAL A 17 2.49 -12.09 24.16
CA VAL A 17 3.52 -12.47 23.18
C VAL A 17 4.75 -13.00 23.90
N GLN A 18 4.58 -14.09 24.63
CA GLN A 18 5.64 -15.06 24.88
C GLN A 18 5.21 -16.33 24.16
N ALA A 19 5.50 -16.38 22.86
CA ALA A 19 5.25 -17.56 22.05
C ALA A 19 6.33 -18.61 22.36
N GLN A 20 5.92 -19.58 23.15
CA GLN A 20 6.44 -20.95 23.14
C GLN A 20 6.60 -21.44 21.70
N GLU A 21 7.66 -22.21 21.47
CA GLU A 21 8.05 -22.87 20.23
C GLU A 21 6.87 -23.55 19.50
N THR A 22 6.21 -22.82 18.61
CA THR A 22 5.39 -23.41 17.55
C THR A 22 6.23 -23.42 16.29
N GLY A 23 6.91 -24.53 16.04
CA GLY A 23 7.47 -24.84 14.74
C GLY A 23 6.34 -25.03 13.73
N GLN A 24 5.93 -23.95 13.06
CA GLN A 24 5.13 -24.06 11.85
C GLN A 24 6.05 -24.50 10.71
N THR A 25 5.82 -25.71 10.22
CA THR A 25 6.37 -26.18 8.95
C THR A 25 5.79 -25.30 7.83
N VAL A 26 6.68 -24.58 7.16
CA VAL A 26 6.33 -23.78 5.98
C VAL A 26 6.13 -24.72 4.80
N VAL A 27 4.99 -24.59 4.12
CA VAL A 27 4.70 -25.32 2.88
C VAL A 27 5.81 -25.07 1.86
N GLY A 28 6.43 -26.16 1.38
CA GLY A 28 7.59 -26.13 0.48
C GLY A 28 8.85 -26.80 1.02
N GLN A 29 8.81 -27.39 2.22
CA GLN A 29 9.89 -28.21 2.78
C GLN A 29 9.68 -29.72 2.55
N ASP A 30 8.63 -30.12 1.83
CA ASP A 30 8.37 -31.52 1.48
C ASP A 30 8.99 -31.89 0.14
N SER A 31 9.57 -33.09 0.07
CA SER A 31 10.18 -33.72 -1.12
C SER A 31 9.15 -34.09 -2.20
N ASN A 32 7.97 -33.49 -2.20
CA ASN A 32 6.82 -33.85 -3.03
C ASN A 32 6.41 -32.72 -3.99
N TYR A 33 7.38 -31.91 -4.42
CA TYR A 33 7.19 -30.86 -5.44
C TYR A 33 6.63 -31.45 -6.76
N ASP A 34 6.97 -32.70 -7.06
CA ASP A 34 6.52 -33.39 -8.27
C ASP A 34 5.02 -33.76 -8.23
N ALA A 35 4.48 -34.08 -7.04
CA ALA A 35 3.05 -34.38 -6.88
C ALA A 35 2.16 -33.12 -7.04
N PHE A 36 2.68 -31.95 -6.66
CA PHE A 36 1.95 -30.68 -6.81
C PHE A 36 1.84 -30.25 -8.28
N ASN A 37 2.87 -30.53 -9.10
CA ASN A 37 2.85 -30.23 -10.54
C ASN A 37 2.02 -31.21 -11.37
N GLU A 38 1.81 -32.44 -10.88
CA GLU A 38 0.92 -33.40 -11.54
C GLU A 38 -0.55 -32.97 -11.43
N GLN A 39 -0.96 -32.38 -10.29
CA GLN A 39 -2.34 -31.92 -10.07
C GLN A 39 -2.74 -30.71 -10.94
N TYR A 40 -1.78 -29.96 -11.50
CA TYR A 40 -2.04 -28.82 -12.39
C TYR A 40 -1.88 -29.15 -13.88
N ARG A 41 -1.43 -30.36 -14.25
CA ARG A 41 -1.45 -30.80 -15.65
C ARG A 41 -2.80 -31.36 -16.09
N ASP A 42 -3.70 -31.69 -15.16
CA ASP A 42 -4.98 -32.34 -15.44
C ASP A 42 -6.20 -31.38 -15.40
N THR A 43 -5.99 -30.08 -15.24
CA THR A 43 -7.04 -29.03 -15.31
C THR A 43 -7.14 -28.36 -16.68
N GLY A 44 -6.65 -29.02 -17.73
CA GLY A 44 -6.56 -28.50 -19.09
C GLY A 44 -7.87 -28.38 -19.89
N THR A 45 -9.06 -28.48 -19.28
CA THR A 45 -10.33 -28.44 -20.03
C THR A 45 -11.43 -27.53 -19.49
N ASP A 46 -11.24 -26.76 -18.41
CA ASP A 46 -12.21 -25.74 -18.00
C ASP A 46 -11.52 -24.46 -17.52
N SER A 47 -10.97 -23.71 -18.49
CA SER A 47 -10.58 -22.31 -18.30
C SER A 47 -11.71 -21.42 -18.83
N PRO A 48 -12.26 -20.48 -18.04
CA PRO A 48 -13.30 -19.56 -18.50
C PRO A 48 -12.76 -18.38 -19.32
N PHE A 49 -11.53 -18.45 -19.83
CA PHE A 49 -10.95 -17.38 -20.65
C PHE A 49 -10.20 -17.96 -21.85
N ILE A 50 -10.80 -17.88 -23.06
CA ILE A 50 -10.29 -17.10 -24.21
C ILE A 50 -11.17 -17.22 -25.48
N LEU A 51 -11.46 -16.03 -26.05
CA LEU A 51 -11.75 -15.59 -27.44
C LEU A 51 -12.71 -16.36 -28.38
N GLY A 52 -13.56 -15.57 -29.07
CA GLY A 52 -14.06 -15.95 -30.41
C GLY A 52 -15.27 -15.12 -30.86
N ASP A 53 -15.11 -14.43 -31.99
CA ASP A 53 -16.13 -13.70 -32.75
C ASP A 53 -17.49 -14.41 -32.76
N ARG A 54 -18.51 -13.69 -32.30
CA ARG A 54 -19.89 -13.92 -32.72
C ARG A 54 -20.37 -12.65 -33.40
N GLU A 55 -20.41 -12.68 -34.73
CA GLU A 55 -21.27 -11.81 -35.51
C GLU A 55 -22.73 -12.13 -35.14
N GLY A 56 -23.24 -11.43 -34.14
CA GLY A 56 -24.66 -11.31 -33.87
C GLY A 56 -25.17 -10.08 -34.61
N SER A 57 -25.88 -10.28 -35.71
CA SER A 57 -26.65 -9.22 -36.36
C SER A 57 -27.73 -8.73 -35.38
N PHE A 58 -27.57 -7.51 -34.89
CA PHE A 58 -28.63 -6.82 -34.16
C PHE A 58 -29.66 -6.30 -35.17
N GLU A 59 -30.85 -6.91 -35.19
CA GLU A 59 -32.03 -6.27 -35.76
C GLU A 59 -32.40 -5.06 -34.89
N SER A 60 -32.29 -3.88 -35.49
CA SER A 60 -32.76 -2.63 -34.89
C SER A 60 -34.28 -2.59 -34.92
N ASP A 61 -34.93 -2.95 -33.82
CA ASP A 61 -36.35 -2.67 -33.64
C ASP A 61 -36.51 -1.14 -33.51
N GLY A 62 -37.10 -0.52 -34.54
CA GLY A 62 -37.02 0.91 -34.86
C GLY A 62 -37.73 1.88 -33.91
N THR A 63 -37.51 1.75 -32.60
CA THR A 63 -38.00 2.70 -31.59
C THR A 63 -36.83 3.48 -31.01
N THR A 64 -36.49 4.59 -31.65
CA THR A 64 -35.59 5.61 -31.08
C THR A 64 -36.34 6.42 -30.03
N SER A 65 -36.01 6.22 -28.75
CA SER A 65 -36.52 7.01 -27.61
C SER A 65 -35.82 8.38 -27.48
N PHE A 66 -35.55 9.05 -28.59
CA PHE A 66 -34.99 10.40 -28.61
C PHE A 66 -35.50 11.15 -29.83
N SER A 67 -36.44 12.06 -29.61
CA SER A 67 -36.92 12.99 -30.63
C SER A 67 -35.95 14.17 -30.73
N ILE A 68 -35.20 14.24 -31.83
CA ILE A 68 -34.47 15.45 -32.23
C ILE A 68 -35.49 16.37 -32.91
N PRO A 69 -35.67 17.63 -32.47
CA PRO A 69 -36.54 18.57 -33.16
C PRO A 69 -35.99 18.87 -34.56
N ASP A 70 -36.84 18.73 -35.57
CA ASP A 70 -36.55 18.98 -36.98
C ASP A 70 -35.91 20.35 -37.22
N SER A 71 -34.87 20.38 -38.04
CA SER A 71 -34.12 21.59 -38.43
C SER A 71 -34.82 22.40 -39.55
N ASN A 72 -36.13 22.26 -39.70
CA ASN A 72 -36.92 22.99 -40.69
C ASN A 72 -37.92 23.94 -40.00
N ILE A 73 -37.41 25.03 -39.41
CA ILE A 73 -38.22 26.22 -39.17
C ILE A 73 -37.78 27.27 -40.19
N GLN A 74 -38.42 27.21 -41.36
CA GLN A 74 -38.48 28.33 -42.29
C GLN A 74 -39.22 29.49 -41.62
N ASN A 75 -38.61 30.66 -41.66
CA ASN A 75 -39.23 31.99 -41.69
C ASN A 75 -40.72 32.06 -41.33
N ALA A 76 -41.02 32.16 -40.03
CA ALA A 76 -42.29 32.68 -39.56
C ALA A 76 -42.02 34.00 -38.82
N ASN A 77 -42.51 35.09 -39.41
CA ASN A 77 -42.60 36.41 -38.78
C ASN A 77 -43.23 36.28 -37.39
N LEU A 78 -42.50 36.66 -36.35
CA LEU A 78 -43.03 36.82 -34.99
C LEU A 78 -43.27 38.30 -34.75
N GLU A 79 -44.45 38.76 -35.18
CA GLU A 79 -45.11 39.91 -34.54
C GLU A 79 -46.01 39.41 -33.41
N SER A 80 -45.94 40.18 -32.31
CA SER A 80 -46.85 40.28 -31.17
C SER A 80 -47.08 39.05 -30.28
N GLU A 81 -46.65 39.24 -29.03
CA GLU A 81 -47.39 38.95 -27.80
C GLU A 81 -48.30 37.72 -27.81
N ASP A 82 -47.78 36.60 -27.29
CA ASP A 82 -48.52 35.89 -26.28
C ASP A 82 -47.59 35.16 -25.31
N LYS A 83 -47.83 35.38 -24.01
CA LYS A 83 -47.09 34.79 -22.90
C LYS A 83 -47.42 33.31 -22.82
N THR A 84 -46.73 32.48 -23.58
CA THR A 84 -46.70 31.03 -23.32
C THR A 84 -45.59 30.74 -22.32
N ASN A 85 -45.96 30.67 -21.04
CA ASN A 85 -45.15 30.06 -19.96
C ASN A 85 -45.04 28.54 -20.19
N ILE A 86 -44.37 28.15 -21.28
CA ILE A 86 -44.02 26.74 -21.51
C ILE A 86 -42.60 26.57 -20.97
N ILE A 87 -42.53 26.25 -19.68
CA ILE A 87 -41.31 25.82 -19.02
C ILE A 87 -40.97 24.44 -19.59
N ALA A 88 -39.79 24.27 -20.17
CA ALA A 88 -39.36 22.97 -20.67
C ALA A 88 -39.36 21.95 -19.52
N PRO A 89 -39.93 20.74 -19.70
CA PRO A 89 -39.91 19.72 -18.65
C PRO A 89 -38.45 19.42 -18.27
N GLY A 90 -38.11 19.68 -17.01
CA GLY A 90 -36.74 19.61 -16.48
C GLY A 90 -36.09 20.96 -16.14
N THR A 91 -36.71 22.09 -16.49
CA THR A 91 -36.27 23.41 -16.02
C THR A 91 -37.04 23.83 -14.77
N PHE A 92 -36.32 24.09 -13.68
CA PHE A 92 -36.87 24.50 -12.39
C PHE A 92 -37.17 26.01 -12.41
N ASP A 93 -38.40 26.41 -12.71
CA ASP A 93 -38.83 27.82 -12.77
C ASP A 93 -39.02 28.48 -11.39
N HIS A 94 -38.78 27.73 -10.29
CA HIS A 94 -38.84 28.22 -8.91
C HIS A 94 -37.62 27.78 -8.08
N SER A 95 -36.42 27.85 -8.64
CA SER A 95 -35.16 27.57 -7.95
C SER A 95 -34.78 28.69 -6.97
N LYS A 96 -35.59 28.95 -5.95
CA LYS A 96 -35.18 29.79 -4.79
C LYS A 96 -34.21 29.07 -3.86
N GLU A 97 -33.99 27.79 -4.08
CA GLU A 97 -33.07 26.95 -3.32
C GLU A 97 -32.05 26.29 -4.26
N TYR A 98 -31.24 27.10 -4.94
CA TYR A 98 -29.92 26.57 -5.30
C TYR A 98 -29.16 26.37 -4.00
N LEU A 99 -28.90 25.11 -3.64
CA LEU A 99 -27.86 24.79 -2.67
C LEU A 99 -26.53 25.19 -3.32
N GLU A 100 -26.12 26.43 -3.11
CA GLU A 100 -24.78 26.89 -3.45
C GLU A 100 -23.81 26.20 -2.49
N VAL A 101 -23.43 24.99 -2.87
CA VAL A 101 -22.48 24.20 -2.12
C VAL A 101 -21.10 24.77 -2.38
N ASP A 102 -20.58 25.48 -1.38
CA ASP A 102 -19.15 25.78 -1.32
C ASP A 102 -18.38 24.46 -1.16
N ARG A 103 -17.97 23.89 -2.31
CA ARG A 103 -17.23 22.63 -2.39
C ARG A 103 -15.97 22.66 -1.53
N VAL A 104 -15.39 23.83 -1.28
CA VAL A 104 -14.19 23.99 -0.44
C VAL A 104 -14.52 23.80 1.04
N LYS A 105 -15.68 24.29 1.50
CA LYS A 105 -16.17 24.04 2.87
C LYS A 105 -16.51 22.57 3.09
N GLN A 106 -17.19 21.94 2.13
CA GLN A 106 -17.51 20.51 2.23
C GLN A 106 -16.24 19.63 2.30
N LEU A 107 -15.23 19.91 1.48
CA LEU A 107 -13.95 19.18 1.55
C LEU A 107 -13.27 19.31 2.91
N THR A 108 -13.43 20.45 3.59
CA THR A 108 -12.87 20.66 4.93
C THR A 108 -13.58 19.80 5.98
N GLU A 109 -14.91 19.69 5.89
CA GLU A 109 -15.70 18.84 6.78
C GLU A 109 -15.46 17.35 6.55
N ILE A 110 -15.37 16.93 5.27
CA ILE A 110 -15.15 15.53 4.87
C ILE A 110 -13.80 15.00 5.36
N ARG A 111 -12.76 15.83 5.38
CA ARG A 111 -11.43 15.46 5.91
C ARG A 111 -11.44 14.96 7.34
N SER A 112 -12.39 15.42 8.16
CA SER A 112 -12.53 14.96 9.54
C SER A 112 -13.16 13.56 9.66
N LYS A 113 -13.76 13.04 8.60
CA LYS A 113 -14.56 11.80 8.60
C LYS A 113 -13.82 10.55 8.12
N ARG A 114 -12.55 10.67 7.71
CA ARG A 114 -11.72 9.57 7.17
C ARG A 114 -11.70 8.29 8.02
N THR A 115 -11.94 7.11 7.45
CA THR A 115 -11.93 5.83 8.19
C THR A 115 -10.67 4.99 8.00
N TRP A 116 -10.05 5.02 6.84
CA TRP A 116 -8.84 4.25 6.53
C TRP A 116 -7.84 5.06 5.73
N ASN A 117 -6.59 4.61 5.76
CA ASN A 117 -5.54 5.12 4.90
C ASN A 117 -4.78 3.97 4.24
N PHE A 118 -4.24 4.30 3.08
CA PHE A 118 -3.40 3.44 2.27
C PHE A 118 -2.14 4.24 1.90
N GLY A 119 -0.96 3.63 1.95
CA GLY A 119 0.29 4.30 1.58
C GLY A 119 1.23 3.41 0.81
N PHE A 120 2.01 4.03 -0.09
CA PHE A 120 3.12 3.44 -0.81
C PHE A 120 4.36 4.27 -0.52
N ILE A 121 5.41 3.67 0.02
CA ILE A 121 6.61 4.38 0.49
C ILE A 121 7.84 3.62 0.02
N TYR A 122 8.73 4.33 -0.67
CA TYR A 122 10.08 3.83 -0.92
C TYR A 122 10.96 4.25 0.25
N ILE A 123 11.62 3.30 0.88
CA ILE A 123 12.52 3.50 2.01
C ILE A 123 13.92 3.14 1.55
N LYS A 124 14.85 4.09 1.64
CA LYS A 124 16.26 3.83 1.39
C LYS A 124 16.83 3.01 2.54
N ASP A 125 17.46 1.88 2.22
CA ASP A 125 18.08 1.02 3.22
C ASP A 125 19.36 1.66 3.76
N ASP A 126 19.26 2.28 4.93
CA ASP A 126 20.40 2.80 5.69
C ASP A 126 20.62 2.01 7.01
N PHE A 127 19.95 0.86 7.15
CA PHE A 127 20.17 -0.08 8.26
C PHE A 127 21.46 -0.89 8.07
N GLU A 128 21.98 -1.44 9.16
CA GLU A 128 23.20 -2.23 9.22
C GLU A 128 22.90 -3.72 9.37
N TYR A 129 23.69 -4.54 8.68
CA TYR A 129 23.81 -5.98 8.96
C TYR A 129 24.88 -6.21 10.02
N LYS A 130 24.51 -6.89 11.11
CA LYS A 130 25.43 -7.27 12.19
C LYS A 130 25.56 -8.78 12.21
N ASP A 131 26.72 -9.28 11.81
CA ASP A 131 27.11 -10.69 11.90
C ASP A 131 28.57 -10.79 12.41
N PRO A 132 28.96 -11.85 13.15
CA PRO A 132 30.31 -11.97 13.74
C PRO A 132 31.44 -11.82 12.72
N SER A 133 31.20 -12.24 11.47
CA SER A 133 32.18 -12.24 10.39
C SER A 133 32.13 -11.00 9.49
N ASN A 134 31.14 -10.12 9.70
CA ASN A 134 30.76 -9.01 8.82
C ASN A 134 30.55 -9.43 7.35
N ILE A 135 30.22 -10.69 7.07
CA ILE A 135 30.09 -11.20 5.70
C ILE A 135 28.90 -10.55 4.98
N PHE A 136 27.81 -10.27 5.70
CA PHE A 136 26.64 -9.63 5.09
C PHE A 136 26.97 -8.20 4.66
N ARG A 137 27.57 -7.41 5.55
CA ARG A 137 28.02 -6.06 5.21
C ARG A 137 29.01 -6.08 4.04
N LYS A 138 30.00 -6.96 4.13
CA LYS A 138 31.00 -7.12 3.07
C LYS A 138 30.38 -7.47 1.72
N THR A 139 29.39 -8.36 1.69
CA THR A 139 28.77 -8.86 0.45
C THR A 139 27.79 -7.86 -0.16
N TYR A 140 26.93 -7.25 0.66
CA TYR A 140 25.80 -6.43 0.17
C TYR A 140 26.05 -4.93 0.23
N GLU A 141 27.10 -4.47 0.91
CA GLU A 141 27.45 -3.06 1.03
C GLU A 141 28.86 -2.79 0.48
N ASP A 142 29.88 -3.47 1.01
CA ASP A 142 31.28 -3.12 0.72
C ASP A 142 31.82 -3.70 -0.61
N ALA A 143 31.22 -4.79 -1.13
CA ALA A 143 31.71 -5.47 -2.32
C ALA A 143 31.58 -4.60 -3.58
N THR A 144 32.60 -4.62 -4.44
CA THR A 144 32.54 -3.95 -5.74
C THR A 144 31.36 -4.49 -6.58
N GLY A 145 30.46 -3.60 -6.99
CA GLY A 145 29.25 -3.95 -7.74
C GLY A 145 28.09 -4.41 -6.85
N SER A 146 28.17 -4.21 -5.53
CA SER A 146 27.02 -4.37 -4.64
C SER A 146 25.90 -3.39 -5.02
N VAL A 147 24.66 -3.83 -4.82
CA VAL A 147 23.45 -3.04 -5.03
C VAL A 147 22.62 -3.14 -3.76
N LYS A 148 22.32 -1.96 -3.18
CA LYS A 148 21.42 -1.83 -2.03
C LYS A 148 20.15 -1.11 -2.48
N GLY A 149 19.09 -1.88 -2.72
CA GLY A 149 17.91 -1.44 -3.49
C GLY A 149 16.86 -0.68 -2.70
N GLY A 150 16.92 -0.68 -1.36
CA GLY A 150 15.86 -0.12 -0.54
C GLY A 150 14.69 -1.10 -0.34
N LEU A 151 13.69 -0.64 0.41
CA LEU A 151 12.43 -1.31 0.66
C LEU A 151 11.28 -0.55 -0.02
N LEU A 152 10.45 -1.26 -0.78
CA LEU A 152 9.16 -0.77 -1.23
C LEU A 152 8.08 -1.23 -0.24
N GLN A 153 7.55 -0.30 0.55
CA GLN A 153 6.58 -0.53 1.60
C GLN A 153 5.16 -0.15 1.16
N VAL A 154 4.22 -1.04 1.42
CA VAL A 154 2.78 -0.77 1.39
C VAL A 154 2.28 -0.72 2.83
N SER A 155 1.51 0.31 3.16
CA SER A 155 0.90 0.48 4.48
C SER A 155 -0.61 0.60 4.36
N MET A 156 -1.36 -0.09 5.22
CA MET A 156 -2.80 0.05 5.32
C MET A 156 -3.18 0.18 6.79
N SER A 157 -3.96 1.20 7.15
CA SER A 157 -4.42 1.35 8.53
C SER A 157 -5.82 1.92 8.64
N ARG A 158 -6.47 1.63 9.77
CA ARG A 158 -7.83 2.07 10.10
C ARG A 158 -7.80 2.99 11.30
N TYR A 159 -8.47 4.13 11.19
CA TYR A 159 -8.61 5.11 12.27
C TYR A 159 -9.61 4.65 13.32
N LEU A 160 -9.13 4.48 14.55
CA LEU A 160 -9.89 4.10 15.75
C LEU A 160 -10.57 5.32 16.40
N THR A 161 -9.87 6.44 16.48
CA THR A 161 -10.39 7.71 17.02
C THR A 161 -9.89 8.88 16.17
N ARG A 162 -10.69 9.94 16.08
CA ARG A 162 -10.51 11.05 15.12
C ARG A 162 -10.70 12.43 15.76
N ASN A 163 -10.16 12.63 16.96
CA ASN A 163 -10.35 13.87 17.71
C ASN A 163 -9.21 14.86 17.40
N TRP A 164 -8.64 15.52 18.42
CA TRP A 164 -7.46 16.37 18.28
C TRP A 164 -6.20 15.57 17.87
N VAL A 165 -6.20 14.26 18.11
CA VAL A 165 -5.25 13.28 17.57
C VAL A 165 -6.02 12.14 16.91
N TYR A 166 -5.41 11.52 15.91
CA TYR A 166 -5.97 10.34 15.25
C TYR A 166 -5.15 9.13 15.60
N LEU A 167 -5.78 8.15 16.24
CA LEU A 167 -5.14 6.86 16.51
C LEU A 167 -5.58 5.86 15.47
N SER A 168 -4.65 5.08 14.94
CA SER A 168 -4.92 4.03 13.97
C SER A 168 -4.21 2.73 14.32
N VAL A 169 -4.80 1.64 13.85
CA VAL A 169 -4.19 0.31 13.83
C VAL A 169 -4.13 -0.17 12.39
N GLY A 170 -3.04 -0.82 12.01
CA GLY A 170 -2.82 -1.22 10.63
C GLY A 170 -1.72 -2.25 10.47
N MET A 171 -1.31 -2.44 9.23
CA MET A 171 -0.20 -3.31 8.85
C MET A 171 0.66 -2.63 7.81
N ASN A 172 1.96 -2.90 7.83
CA ASN A 172 2.85 -2.59 6.73
C ASN A 172 3.49 -3.86 6.21
N ALA A 173 3.62 -3.99 4.89
CA ALA A 173 4.40 -5.03 4.26
C ALA A 173 5.39 -4.36 3.32
N ALA A 174 6.64 -4.80 3.30
CA ALA A 174 7.61 -4.30 2.34
C ALA A 174 8.37 -5.42 1.65
N VAL A 175 8.97 -5.09 0.51
CA VAL A 175 9.93 -5.94 -0.20
C VAL A 175 11.17 -5.13 -0.51
N GLY A 176 12.33 -5.68 -0.20
CA GLY A 176 13.63 -5.10 -0.54
C GLY A 176 14.51 -6.11 -1.25
N TYR A 177 15.44 -5.60 -2.03
CA TYR A 177 16.35 -6.40 -2.84
C TYR A 177 17.77 -5.84 -2.75
N ASN A 178 18.69 -6.69 -2.29
CA ASN A 178 20.11 -6.40 -2.25
C ASN A 178 20.87 -7.48 -3.00
N SER A 179 21.98 -7.14 -3.64
CA SER A 179 22.83 -8.11 -4.32
C SER A 179 24.30 -7.72 -4.29
N GLY A 180 25.19 -8.70 -4.36
CA GLY A 180 26.61 -8.45 -4.46
C GLY A 180 27.43 -9.74 -4.55
N LYS A 181 28.70 -9.61 -4.89
CA LYS A 181 29.59 -10.78 -4.94
C LYS A 181 29.92 -11.25 -3.53
N GLY A 182 29.91 -12.56 -3.32
CA GLY A 182 30.22 -13.14 -2.02
C GLY A 182 31.65 -12.83 -1.59
N ILE A 183 31.83 -12.48 -0.32
CA ILE A 183 33.15 -12.26 0.26
C ILE A 183 33.40 -13.33 1.35
N PHE A 184 34.53 -14.03 1.23
CA PHE A 184 34.96 -15.01 2.21
C PHE A 184 35.58 -14.36 3.45
N VAL A 185 35.75 -15.12 4.54
CA VAL A 185 36.29 -14.64 5.82
C VAL A 185 37.70 -14.03 5.67
N ASN A 186 38.49 -14.55 4.73
CA ASN A 186 39.83 -14.06 4.36
C ASN A 186 39.81 -12.81 3.45
N ASN A 187 38.64 -12.20 3.20
CA ASN A 187 38.41 -11.10 2.27
C ASN A 187 38.61 -11.44 0.78
N GLU A 188 38.73 -12.72 0.42
CA GLU A 188 38.72 -13.11 -0.99
C GLU A 188 37.32 -12.96 -1.57
N GLN A 189 37.24 -12.35 -2.75
CA GLN A 189 35.99 -12.16 -3.46
C GLN A 189 35.67 -13.39 -4.31
N SER A 190 34.49 -13.95 -4.11
CA SER A 190 33.94 -15.03 -4.94
C SER A 190 33.45 -14.49 -6.29
N ASN A 191 33.48 -15.34 -7.31
CA ASN A 191 32.78 -15.08 -8.56
C ASN A 191 31.26 -15.28 -8.44
N ALA A 192 30.80 -15.88 -7.35
CA ALA A 192 29.38 -16.08 -7.07
C ALA A 192 28.70 -14.76 -6.69
N ASN A 193 27.59 -14.46 -7.38
CA ASN A 193 26.69 -13.38 -7.01
C ASN A 193 25.64 -13.89 -6.01
N PHE A 194 25.47 -13.16 -4.92
CA PHE A 194 24.45 -13.41 -3.92
C PHE A 194 23.36 -12.36 -4.03
N THR A 195 22.12 -12.80 -3.96
CA THR A 195 20.94 -11.92 -3.93
C THR A 195 20.19 -12.16 -2.64
N LEU A 196 19.72 -11.10 -2.00
CA LEU A 196 19.01 -11.12 -0.74
C LEU A 196 17.71 -10.34 -0.90
N TRP A 197 16.58 -11.04 -0.74
CA TRP A 197 15.29 -10.41 -0.60
C TRP A 197 14.96 -10.24 0.88
N THR A 198 14.47 -9.05 1.24
CA THR A 198 14.02 -8.70 2.59
C THR A 198 12.52 -8.47 2.57
N LEU A 199 11.78 -9.10 3.49
CA LEU A 199 10.32 -9.10 3.53
C LEU A 199 9.84 -8.77 4.95
N PRO A 200 9.90 -7.50 5.39
CA PRO A 200 9.34 -7.11 6.67
C PRO A 200 7.80 -7.03 6.62
N LEU A 201 7.17 -7.52 7.68
CA LEU A 201 5.74 -7.45 7.93
C LEU A 201 5.51 -6.88 9.34
N ASP A 202 4.80 -5.77 9.41
CA ASP A 202 4.61 -4.99 10.63
C ASP A 202 3.15 -4.99 11.06
N LEU A 203 2.93 -5.07 12.37
CA LEU A 203 1.68 -4.59 12.98
C LEU A 203 1.89 -3.14 13.43
N ALA A 204 1.07 -2.23 12.90
CA ALA A 204 1.26 -0.80 13.08
C ALA A 204 0.24 -0.20 14.05
N PHE A 205 0.73 0.44 15.11
CA PHE A 205 -0.04 1.40 15.90
C PHE A 205 0.47 2.80 15.59
N SER A 206 -0.42 3.70 15.19
CA SER A 206 -0.01 5.05 14.79
C SER A 206 -0.83 6.13 15.48
N MET A 207 -0.18 7.27 15.70
CA MET A 207 -0.76 8.50 16.19
C MET A 207 -0.45 9.61 15.19
N ASP A 208 -1.49 10.15 14.56
CA ASP A 208 -1.41 11.29 13.67
C ASP A 208 -1.86 12.58 14.40
N ILE A 209 -1.08 13.65 14.27
CA ILE A 209 -1.34 14.98 14.79
C ILE A 209 -1.51 15.94 13.59
N PRO A 210 -2.73 16.43 13.31
CA PRO A 210 -2.97 17.41 12.26
C PRO A 210 -2.50 18.80 12.70
N VAL A 211 -1.23 19.12 12.47
CA VAL A 211 -0.64 20.40 12.88
C VAL A 211 -1.29 21.59 12.14
N SER A 212 -1.60 21.40 10.85
CA SER A 212 -2.31 22.40 10.05
C SER A 212 -3.06 21.74 8.90
N LYS A 213 -3.74 22.54 8.07
CA LYS A 213 -4.32 22.04 6.82
C LYS A 213 -3.28 21.50 5.84
N PHE A 214 -2.02 21.88 5.96
CA PHE A 214 -0.94 21.50 5.04
C PHE A 214 -0.05 20.38 5.58
N PHE A 215 0.04 20.23 6.90
CA PHE A 215 1.01 19.35 7.54
C PHE A 215 0.35 18.47 8.60
N GLN A 216 0.72 17.20 8.59
CA GLN A 216 0.36 16.23 9.60
C GLN A 216 1.62 15.48 10.03
N LEU A 217 1.82 15.38 11.34
CA LEU A 217 2.91 14.58 11.91
C LEU A 217 2.34 13.24 12.33
N SER A 218 3.13 12.18 12.15
CA SER A 218 2.75 10.82 12.54
C SER A 218 3.87 10.20 13.36
N ALA A 219 3.52 9.50 14.42
CA ALA A 219 4.38 8.52 15.07
C ALA A 219 3.76 7.15 14.90
N THR A 220 4.55 6.13 14.55
CA THR A 220 4.07 4.76 14.39
C THR A 220 5.04 3.77 15.01
N GLY A 221 4.55 2.62 15.44
CA GLY A 221 5.40 1.50 15.83
C GLY A 221 4.60 0.27 16.23
N GLY A 222 5.31 -0.83 16.44
CA GLY A 222 4.72 -2.09 16.86
C GLY A 222 5.65 -3.28 16.62
N PRO A 223 5.14 -4.50 16.88
CA PRO A 223 5.89 -5.72 16.60
C PRO A 223 6.05 -5.92 15.09
N SER A 224 7.13 -6.58 14.71
CA SER A 224 7.47 -6.83 13.32
C SER A 224 8.08 -8.22 13.13
N ALA A 225 7.91 -8.75 11.93
CA ALA A 225 8.46 -10.00 11.45
C ALA A 225 9.30 -9.71 10.20
N MET A 226 10.42 -10.39 10.01
CA MET A 226 11.26 -10.25 8.82
C MET A 226 11.57 -11.60 8.21
N GLY A 227 11.16 -11.78 6.96
CA GLY A 227 11.64 -12.86 6.09
C GLY A 227 12.88 -12.44 5.31
N LEU A 228 13.87 -13.33 5.21
CA LEU A 228 15.01 -13.19 4.32
C LEU A 228 15.04 -14.35 3.34
N ILE A 229 15.24 -14.06 2.06
CA ILE A 229 15.43 -15.06 1.02
C ILE A 229 16.73 -14.77 0.29
N GLN A 230 17.73 -15.59 0.56
CA GLN A 230 19.04 -15.50 -0.07
C GLN A 230 19.16 -16.54 -1.20
N ASN A 231 19.75 -16.16 -2.32
CA ASN A 231 20.08 -17.04 -3.44
C ASN A 231 21.52 -16.78 -3.89
N ARG A 232 22.21 -17.80 -4.41
CA ARG A 232 23.61 -17.73 -4.87
C ARG A 232 23.73 -18.21 -6.30
N SER A 233 24.52 -17.55 -7.14
CA SER A 233 24.55 -17.83 -8.59
C SER A 233 25.40 -19.05 -9.00
N ASP A 234 26.24 -19.57 -8.12
CA ASP A 234 27.25 -20.61 -8.36
C ASP A 234 26.78 -22.05 -8.15
N ARG A 235 25.48 -22.25 -7.94
CA ARG A 235 24.85 -23.57 -7.79
C ARG A 235 23.68 -23.72 -8.76
N ASP A 236 23.38 -24.94 -9.18
CA ASP A 236 22.22 -25.17 -10.04
C ASP A 236 20.90 -25.17 -9.24
N SER A 237 19.78 -25.09 -9.97
CA SER A 237 18.45 -25.17 -9.36
C SER A 237 18.24 -26.54 -8.73
N GLY A 238 17.67 -26.57 -7.52
CA GLY A 238 17.46 -27.81 -6.76
C GLY A 238 18.66 -28.28 -5.94
N GLU A 239 19.84 -27.67 -6.12
CA GLU A 239 20.98 -27.99 -5.26
C GLU A 239 20.76 -27.53 -3.81
N LYS A 240 21.23 -28.35 -2.86
CA LYS A 240 21.23 -28.01 -1.44
C LYS A 240 21.95 -26.67 -1.24
N ASN A 241 21.40 -25.79 -0.41
CA ASN A 241 21.95 -24.45 -0.10
C ASN A 241 22.05 -23.46 -1.29
N LYS A 242 21.42 -23.73 -2.45
CA LYS A 242 21.23 -22.73 -3.51
C LYS A 242 20.43 -21.54 -2.99
N GLN A 243 19.31 -21.85 -2.34
CA GLN A 243 18.43 -20.89 -1.70
C GLN A 243 18.47 -21.11 -0.19
N ARG A 244 18.50 -20.02 0.57
CA ARG A 244 18.33 -20.04 2.01
C ARG A 244 17.20 -19.10 2.40
N ARG A 245 16.32 -19.58 3.27
CA ARG A 245 15.22 -18.80 3.82
C ARG A 245 15.44 -18.66 5.32
N GLN A 246 15.29 -17.45 5.83
CA GLN A 246 15.43 -17.16 7.24
C GLN A 246 14.27 -16.28 7.69
N PHE A 247 13.98 -16.35 8.98
CA PHE A 247 12.90 -15.59 9.57
C PHE A 247 13.32 -15.12 10.96
N SER A 248 12.94 -13.89 11.31
CA SER A 248 13.17 -13.27 12.62
C SER A 248 11.96 -12.45 13.04
N TYR A 249 11.80 -12.27 14.35
CA TYR A 249 10.85 -11.34 14.95
C TYR A 249 11.60 -10.18 15.59
N GLY A 250 10.93 -9.04 15.69
CA GLY A 250 11.50 -7.83 16.24
C GLY A 250 10.47 -6.73 16.42
N TYR A 251 10.93 -5.48 16.34
CA TYR A 251 10.07 -4.32 16.45
C TYR A 251 10.50 -3.24 15.46
N TYR A 252 9.57 -2.34 15.19
CA TYR A 252 9.85 -1.15 14.41
C TYR A 252 9.14 0.06 15.04
N TYR A 253 9.69 1.23 14.81
CA TYR A 253 9.03 2.50 15.09
C TYR A 253 9.50 3.56 14.10
N GLY A 254 8.71 4.61 13.91
CA GLY A 254 9.01 5.60 12.91
C GLY A 254 8.23 6.90 13.07
N GLY A 255 8.74 7.94 12.42
CA GLY A 255 8.08 9.23 12.30
C GLY A 255 7.69 9.48 10.85
N ARG A 256 6.54 10.13 10.62
CA ARG A 256 6.17 10.61 9.28
C ARG A 256 5.84 12.09 9.29
N LEU A 257 6.37 12.82 8.33
CA LEU A 257 5.88 14.13 7.93
C LEU A 257 5.02 13.97 6.69
N LYS A 258 3.73 14.26 6.82
CA LYS A 258 2.74 14.19 5.73
C LYS A 258 2.40 15.60 5.26
N ILE A 259 2.72 15.91 4.01
CA ILE A 259 2.44 17.19 3.35
C ILE A 259 1.19 17.02 2.50
N SER A 260 0.09 17.69 2.86
CA SER A 260 -1.21 17.55 2.19
C SER A 260 -1.17 18.19 0.81
N LEU A 261 -1.10 17.34 -0.21
CA LEU A 261 -1.18 17.75 -1.61
C LEU A 261 -2.60 18.17 -1.97
N ALA A 262 -3.62 17.57 -1.34
CA ALA A 262 -5.01 18.00 -1.53
C ALA A 262 -5.26 19.46 -1.10
N SER A 263 -4.51 19.96 -0.10
CA SER A 263 -4.61 21.36 0.33
C SER A 263 -3.91 22.34 -0.61
N ILE A 264 -2.89 21.87 -1.33
CA ILE A 264 -2.11 22.66 -2.29
C ILE A 264 -2.83 22.66 -3.65
N PHE A 265 -3.28 21.48 -4.11
CA PHE A 265 -3.89 21.24 -5.41
C PHE A 265 -5.38 20.91 -5.25
N LYS A 266 -6.20 21.93 -4.97
CA LYS A 266 -7.64 21.78 -4.67
C LYS A 266 -8.44 21.12 -5.79
N GLU A 267 -8.16 21.45 -7.05
CA GLU A 267 -8.88 20.86 -8.19
C GLU A 267 -8.64 19.35 -8.30
N SER A 268 -7.39 18.93 -8.10
CA SER A 268 -7.02 17.51 -8.02
C SER A 268 -7.71 16.85 -6.83
N ALA A 269 -7.77 17.52 -5.67
CA ALA A 269 -8.49 17.00 -4.50
C ALA A 269 -9.98 16.76 -4.76
N ILE A 270 -10.67 17.69 -5.43
CA ILE A 270 -12.08 17.52 -5.82
C ILE A 270 -12.24 16.32 -6.74
N LYS A 271 -11.37 16.17 -7.75
CA LYS A 271 -11.40 15.04 -8.68
C LYS A 271 -11.18 13.71 -7.96
N MET A 272 -10.13 13.64 -7.13
CA MET A 272 -9.79 12.44 -6.37
C MET A 272 -10.90 12.02 -5.40
N TYR A 273 -11.55 12.99 -4.74
CA TYR A 273 -12.72 12.72 -3.92
C TYR A 273 -13.89 12.20 -4.76
N SER A 274 -14.23 12.88 -5.86
CA SER A 274 -15.40 12.52 -6.68
C SER A 274 -15.27 11.18 -7.41
N LEU A 275 -14.06 10.73 -7.71
CA LEU A 275 -13.81 9.52 -8.50
C LEU A 275 -13.41 8.32 -7.63
N TYR A 276 -12.74 8.55 -6.51
CA TYR A 276 -12.08 7.49 -5.72
C TYR A 276 -12.35 7.58 -4.21
N ASP A 277 -13.24 8.48 -3.77
CA ASP A 277 -13.53 8.74 -2.35
C ASP A 277 -12.29 9.11 -1.51
N VAL A 278 -11.24 9.60 -2.16
CA VAL A 278 -10.01 10.07 -1.51
C VAL A 278 -10.28 11.44 -0.91
N THR A 279 -10.35 11.48 0.42
CA THR A 279 -10.58 12.70 1.21
C THR A 279 -9.34 13.59 1.31
N ASN A 280 -8.16 12.98 1.30
CA ASN A 280 -6.88 13.67 1.32
C ASN A 280 -5.79 12.75 0.76
N TYR A 281 -4.74 13.35 0.21
CA TYR A 281 -3.55 12.63 -0.22
C TYR A 281 -2.31 13.47 0.08
N PHE A 282 -1.24 12.79 0.45
CA PHE A 282 -0.06 13.38 1.03
C PHE A 282 1.21 12.91 0.34
N LEU A 283 2.15 13.82 0.15
CA LEU A 283 3.55 13.46 0.05
C LEU A 283 4.03 13.11 1.46
N THR A 284 4.60 11.94 1.66
CA THR A 284 5.01 11.41 2.96
C THR A 284 6.52 11.27 3.00
N LEU A 285 7.15 11.89 3.98
CA LEU A 285 8.54 11.65 4.35
C LEU A 285 8.54 10.77 5.61
N GLU A 286 9.21 9.63 5.57
CA GLU A 286 9.24 8.64 6.65
C GLU A 286 10.65 8.50 7.21
N THR A 287 10.76 8.43 8.53
CA THR A 287 11.90 7.84 9.23
C THR A 287 11.45 6.53 9.83
N ARG A 288 12.22 5.47 9.61
CA ARG A 288 11.94 4.12 10.11
C ARG A 288 13.14 3.63 10.89
N PHE A 289 12.91 3.18 12.10
CA PHE A 289 13.86 2.44 12.93
C PHE A 289 13.35 1.02 13.08
N GLN A 290 14.27 0.06 12.97
CA GLN A 290 13.93 -1.35 13.08
C GLN A 290 15.04 -2.10 13.80
N ASN A 291 14.65 -3.18 14.48
CA ASN A 291 15.58 -4.15 15.04
C ASN A 291 14.98 -5.55 14.91
N TYR A 292 15.73 -6.44 14.25
CA TYR A 292 15.44 -7.86 14.09
C TYR A 292 16.64 -8.67 14.57
N GLU A 293 16.38 -9.64 15.44
CA GLU A 293 17.37 -10.50 16.09
C GLU A 293 16.91 -11.96 16.01
N ASN A 294 17.80 -12.90 16.34
CA ASN A 294 17.47 -14.33 16.38
C ASN A 294 17.07 -14.90 15.00
N PHE A 295 17.78 -14.50 13.95
CA PHE A 295 17.76 -15.27 12.71
C PHE A 295 18.37 -16.66 12.93
N GLN A 296 18.15 -17.57 11.98
CA GLN A 296 18.76 -18.91 12.04
C GLN A 296 20.30 -18.85 11.93
N ASP A 297 20.84 -17.80 11.30
CA ASP A 297 22.23 -17.39 11.45
C ASP A 297 22.40 -16.39 12.60
N GLU A 298 23.62 -16.27 13.12
CA GLU A 298 24.04 -15.16 13.98
C GLU A 298 24.07 -13.85 13.18
N LEU A 299 22.89 -13.37 12.82
CA LEU A 299 22.62 -12.15 12.08
C LEU A 299 21.66 -11.30 12.92
N SER A 300 21.87 -10.00 12.89
CA SER A 300 20.91 -9.00 13.33
C SER A 300 20.82 -7.90 12.28
N ILE A 301 19.61 -7.37 12.09
CA ILE A 301 19.35 -6.26 11.18
C ILE A 301 18.78 -5.13 12.02
N SER A 302 19.56 -4.06 12.18
CA SER A 302 19.15 -2.92 13.00
C SER A 302 19.60 -1.60 12.39
N GLY A 303 18.80 -0.55 12.55
CA GLY A 303 19.19 0.79 12.14
C GLY A 303 18.03 1.71 11.78
N ALA A 304 18.39 2.89 11.33
CA ALA A 304 17.48 3.91 10.84
C ALA A 304 17.45 3.91 9.31
N SER A 305 16.33 4.28 8.73
CA SER A 305 16.14 4.37 7.28
C SER A 305 15.19 5.51 6.97
N PHE A 306 15.37 6.12 5.80
CA PHE A 306 14.62 7.30 5.37
C PHE A 306 13.85 6.98 4.11
N GLY A 307 12.58 7.38 4.06
CA GLY A 307 11.70 7.08 2.94
C GLY A 307 10.89 8.27 2.45
N VAL A 308 10.42 8.14 1.22
CA VAL A 308 9.50 9.07 0.57
C VAL A 308 8.40 8.28 -0.14
N GLY A 309 7.18 8.80 -0.10
CA GLY A 309 6.04 8.09 -0.66
C GLY A 309 4.77 8.91 -0.70
N PHE A 310 3.67 8.23 -0.99
CA PHE A 310 2.34 8.80 -1.01
C PHE A 310 1.43 8.08 -0.03
N THR A 311 0.63 8.84 0.71
CA THR A 311 -0.44 8.32 1.56
C THR A 311 -1.78 8.88 1.09
N PHE A 312 -2.80 8.05 1.02
CA PHE A 312 -4.16 8.38 0.66
C PHE A 312 -5.07 8.09 1.84
N GLU A 313 -5.91 9.04 2.20
CA GLU A 313 -6.93 8.91 3.25
C GLU A 313 -8.32 8.85 2.61
N TYR A 314 -9.11 7.88 3.04
CA TYR A 314 -10.43 7.58 2.49
C TYR A 314 -11.52 7.71 3.54
N LEU A 315 -12.76 7.91 3.10
CA LEU A 315 -13.95 7.81 3.94
C LEU A 315 -14.14 6.40 4.49
#